data_AF-S4XNS1-F1
#
_entry.id   AF-S4XNS1-F1
#
_cell.length_a   1.000
_cell.length_b   1.000
_cell.length_c   1.000
_cell.angle_alpha   90.00
_cell.angle_beta   90.00
_cell.angle_gamma   90.00
#
_symmetry.space_group_name_H-M   'P 1'
#
loop_
_entity.id
_entity.type
_entity.pdbx_description
1 polymer ?
#
loop_
_entity_poly.entity_id
_entity_poly.type
_entity_poly.pdbx_seq_one_letter_code
_entity_poly.pdbx_strand_id
1 'polypeptide(L)'
;MALHAKVTVRDSVITTLRAGPGGDGGPPEEGGEGGRGAPGGAVGDGTWSCGGGNGGYGGDGGYGGPGRGGDSIGIAYLDEDQLTLEGVTYQLGPPGKGGVSWDWSGVEIRGKDGNAVKTLRFPE
;
A
#
# COMPACT_ATOMS: atom_id res chain seq x y z
N MET A 1 -10.77 -2.25 22.01
CA MET A 1 -11.85 -1.96 22.97
C MET A 1 -13.09 -1.66 22.14
N ALA A 2 -14.17 -2.40 22.36
CA ALA A 2 -15.45 -2.15 21.69
C ALA A 2 -16.52 -1.90 22.76
N LEU A 3 -17.44 -0.98 22.45
CA LEU A 3 -18.58 -0.69 23.32
C LEU A 3 -19.67 -1.74 23.03
N HIS A 4 -19.89 -2.67 23.96
CA HIS A 4 -21.01 -3.60 23.92
C HIS A 4 -22.23 -2.97 24.62
N ALA A 5 -22.83 -1.98 23.97
CA ALA A 5 -23.99 -1.28 24.51
C ALA A 5 -24.99 -0.93 23.40
N LYS A 6 -26.26 -0.83 23.79
CA LYS A 6 -27.32 -0.30 22.93
C LYS A 6 -27.13 1.20 22.74
N VAL A 7 -27.03 1.61 21.49
CA VAL A 7 -26.91 3.01 21.08
C VAL A 7 -28.12 3.39 20.24
N THR A 8 -28.79 4.47 20.64
CA THR A 8 -29.85 5.10 19.85
C THR A 8 -29.40 6.48 19.44
N VAL A 9 -29.36 6.75 18.14
CA VAL A 9 -29.07 8.07 17.58
C VAL A 9 -30.35 8.65 17.02
N ARG A 10 -30.73 9.85 17.49
CA ARG A 10 -31.97 10.54 17.12
C ARG A 10 -31.70 11.93 16.59
N ASP A 11 -32.43 12.32 15.55
CA ASP A 11 -32.53 13.70 15.04
C ASP A 11 -31.17 14.41 14.88
N SER A 12 -30.20 13.66 14.35
CA SER A 12 -28.79 14.06 14.31
C SER A 12 -28.24 14.07 12.90
N VAL A 13 -27.24 14.92 12.66
CA VAL A 13 -26.44 14.91 11.44
C VAL A 13 -25.09 14.27 11.75
N ILE A 14 -24.77 13.18 11.05
CA ILE A 14 -23.48 12.51 11.12
C ILE A 14 -22.65 12.93 9.93
N THR A 15 -21.58 13.67 10.22
CA THR A 15 -20.68 14.21 9.21
C THR A 15 -19.31 13.58 9.34
N THR A 16 -18.77 13.08 8.24
CA THR A 16 -17.38 12.66 8.14
C THR A 16 -16.61 13.63 7.25
N LEU A 17 -15.33 13.82 7.54
CA LEU A 17 -14.43 14.55 6.65
C LEU A 17 -13.88 13.61 5.58
N ARG A 18 -13.14 14.19 4.64
CA ARG A 18 -12.40 13.44 3.62
C ARG A 18 -11.47 12.43 4.31
N ALA A 19 -11.51 11.18 3.87
CA ALA A 19 -10.60 10.15 4.37
C ALA A 19 -9.18 10.33 3.83
N GLY A 20 -8.18 9.85 4.58
CA GLY A 20 -6.78 9.94 4.20
C GLY A 20 -6.44 9.13 2.94
N PRO A 21 -5.54 9.61 2.08
CA PRO A 21 -5.07 8.85 0.93
C PRO A 21 -4.23 7.63 1.36
N GLY A 22 -4.15 6.64 0.48
CA GLY A 22 -3.23 5.52 0.61
C GLY A 22 -1.78 5.98 0.38
N GLY A 23 -0.83 5.32 1.02
CA GLY A 23 0.59 5.61 0.84
C GLY A 23 1.10 5.19 -0.54
N ASP A 24 2.03 5.95 -1.10
CA ASP A 24 2.68 5.59 -2.36
C ASP A 24 3.66 4.43 -2.16
N GLY A 25 3.94 3.73 -3.26
CA GLY A 25 4.94 2.68 -3.30
C GLY A 25 6.35 3.22 -3.04
N GLY A 26 7.15 2.45 -2.29
CA GLY A 26 8.56 2.77 -2.07
C GLY A 26 9.38 2.64 -3.36
N PRO A 27 10.54 3.33 -3.43
CA PRO A 27 11.48 3.14 -4.54
C PRO A 27 12.00 1.70 -4.59
N PRO A 28 12.52 1.26 -5.75
CA PRO A 28 13.18 -0.03 -5.86
C PRO A 28 14.49 -0.05 -5.05
N GLU A 29 14.87 -1.23 -4.57
CA GLU A 29 16.17 -1.47 -3.94
C GLU A 29 17.27 -1.55 -5.00
N GLU A 30 18.44 -0.99 -4.71
CA GLU A 30 19.59 -1.05 -5.60
C GLU A 30 20.09 -2.49 -5.75
N GLY A 31 20.39 -2.87 -6.99
CA GLY A 31 20.98 -4.14 -7.33
C GLY A 31 22.43 -4.31 -6.87
N GLY A 32 22.88 -5.57 -6.85
CA GLY A 32 24.22 -5.91 -6.38
C GLY A 32 25.33 -5.59 -7.38
N GLU A 33 26.49 -5.19 -6.89
CA GLU A 33 27.69 -5.06 -7.73
C GLU A 33 28.10 -6.40 -8.38
N GLY A 34 28.66 -6.30 -9.58
CA GLY A 34 29.15 -7.46 -10.30
C GLY A 34 30.35 -8.12 -9.63
N GLY A 35 30.37 -9.45 -9.64
CA GLY A 35 31.49 -10.23 -9.09
C GLY A 35 32.82 -9.91 -9.77
N ARG A 36 33.91 -9.94 -9.01
CA ARG A 36 35.26 -9.68 -9.54
C ARG A 36 35.66 -10.71 -10.60
N GLY A 37 36.22 -10.24 -11.71
CA GLY A 37 36.76 -11.07 -12.79
C GLY A 37 37.97 -11.90 -12.37
N ALA A 38 38.12 -13.07 -12.98
CA ALA A 38 39.20 -14.01 -12.67
C ALA A 38 40.56 -13.51 -13.18
N PRO A 39 41.67 -13.77 -12.46
CA PRO A 39 43.00 -13.46 -12.96
C PRO A 39 43.33 -14.31 -14.20
N GLY A 40 44.16 -13.76 -15.09
CA GLY A 40 44.66 -14.50 -16.25
C GLY A 40 45.55 -15.68 -15.84
N GLY A 41 45.55 -16.74 -16.66
CA GLY A 41 46.45 -17.89 -16.47
C GLY A 41 47.82 -17.69 -17.13
N ALA A 42 48.87 -18.25 -16.53
CA ALA A 42 50.20 -18.30 -17.14
C ALA A 42 50.29 -19.49 -18.11
N VAL A 43 50.88 -19.29 -19.30
CA VAL A 43 50.95 -20.33 -20.35
C VAL A 43 52.33 -21.00 -20.46
N GLY A 44 53.22 -20.76 -19.49
CA GLY A 44 54.48 -21.51 -19.30
C GLY A 44 55.69 -20.98 -20.07
N ASP A 45 55.51 -20.00 -20.97
CA ASP A 45 56.58 -19.34 -21.74
C ASP A 45 56.90 -17.91 -21.24
N GLY A 46 56.38 -17.55 -20.06
CA GLY A 46 56.49 -16.21 -19.49
C GLY A 46 55.40 -15.24 -19.96
N THR A 47 54.53 -15.64 -20.88
CA THR A 47 53.35 -14.86 -21.26
C THR A 47 52.14 -15.20 -20.38
N TRP A 48 51.25 -14.21 -20.25
CA TRP A 48 50.05 -14.29 -19.43
C TRP A 48 48.81 -14.08 -20.30
N SER A 49 47.81 -14.92 -20.13
CA SER A 49 46.48 -14.70 -20.71
C SER A 49 45.84 -13.45 -20.09
N CYS A 50 44.94 -12.80 -20.82
CA CYS A 50 44.12 -11.72 -20.27
C CYS A 50 43.29 -12.23 -19.08
N GLY A 51 43.07 -11.35 -18.09
CA GLY A 51 42.09 -11.62 -17.03
C GLY A 51 40.67 -11.71 -17.60
N GLY A 52 39.82 -12.46 -16.91
CA GLY A 52 38.38 -12.44 -17.17
C GLY A 52 37.80 -11.08 -16.79
N GLY A 53 36.79 -10.64 -17.53
CA GLY A 53 36.03 -9.43 -17.19
C GLY A 53 35.27 -9.58 -15.87
N ASN A 54 34.96 -8.45 -15.24
CA ASN A 54 34.05 -8.44 -14.10
C ASN A 54 32.63 -8.88 -14.52
N GLY A 55 31.88 -9.41 -13.58
CA GLY A 55 30.45 -9.63 -13.73
C GLY A 55 29.69 -8.32 -13.94
N GLY A 56 28.51 -8.42 -14.54
CA GLY A 56 27.60 -7.28 -14.68
C GLY A 56 26.94 -6.93 -13.35
N TYR A 57 26.42 -5.70 -13.29
CA TYR A 57 25.53 -5.25 -12.23
C TYR A 57 24.28 -6.15 -12.18
N GLY A 58 23.90 -6.60 -10.98
CA GLY A 58 22.61 -7.24 -10.75
C GLY A 58 21.51 -6.18 -10.84
N GLY A 59 20.40 -6.48 -11.50
CA GLY A 59 19.33 -5.47 -11.66
C GLY A 59 18.69 -5.04 -10.34
N ASP A 60 18.14 -3.82 -10.33
CA ASP A 60 17.40 -3.28 -9.19
C ASP A 60 16.15 -4.12 -8.87
N GLY A 61 15.70 -4.03 -7.62
CA GLY A 61 14.44 -4.60 -7.16
C GLY A 61 13.21 -3.94 -7.79
N GLY A 62 12.02 -4.43 -7.42
CA GLY A 62 10.76 -3.80 -7.81
C GLY A 62 10.37 -2.67 -6.86
N TYR A 63 9.54 -1.73 -7.33
CA TYR A 63 8.88 -0.74 -6.48
C TYR A 63 7.98 -1.42 -5.44
N GLY A 64 7.84 -0.79 -4.28
CA GLY A 64 6.87 -1.20 -3.26
C GLY A 64 5.43 -1.05 -3.75
N GLY A 65 4.52 -1.90 -3.30
CA GLY A 65 3.10 -1.82 -3.68
C GLY A 65 2.40 -0.56 -3.12
N PRO A 66 1.41 -0.01 -3.84
CA PRO A 66 0.68 1.16 -3.37
C PRO A 66 -0.33 0.78 -2.27
N GLY A 67 -0.48 1.66 -1.28
CA GLY A 67 -1.43 1.53 -0.19
C GLY A 67 -2.88 1.80 -0.62
N ARG A 68 -3.82 1.16 0.08
CA ARG A 68 -5.26 1.44 -0.08
C ARG A 68 -5.64 2.77 0.57
N GLY A 69 -6.56 3.51 -0.07
CA GLY A 69 -7.16 4.71 0.51
C GLY A 69 -8.03 4.43 1.73
N GLY A 70 -8.08 5.38 2.66
CA GLY A 70 -8.88 5.26 3.88
C GLY A 70 -10.39 5.29 3.63
N ASP A 71 -11.14 4.59 4.47
CA ASP A 71 -12.60 4.58 4.42
C ASP A 71 -13.19 5.81 5.11
N SER A 72 -14.30 6.31 4.57
CA SER A 72 -15.15 7.33 5.18
C SER A 72 -16.40 6.66 5.75
N ILE A 73 -16.41 6.45 7.08
CA ILE A 73 -17.43 5.66 7.77
C ILE A 73 -18.23 6.54 8.72
N GLY A 74 -19.55 6.57 8.56
CA GLY A 74 -20.45 7.30 9.46
C GLY A 74 -20.51 6.68 10.86
N ILE A 75 -20.99 5.43 10.95
CA ILE A 75 -21.00 4.63 12.20
C ILE A 75 -20.42 3.26 11.92
N ALA A 76 -19.48 2.81 12.74
CA ALA A 76 -19.02 1.43 12.74
C ALA A 76 -19.53 0.71 14.01
N TYR A 77 -20.08 -0.49 13.86
CA TYR A 77 -20.71 -1.24 14.95
C TYR A 77 -20.46 -2.75 14.85
N LEU A 78 -20.57 -3.46 15.98
CA LEU A 78 -20.41 -4.92 16.03
C LEU A 78 -21.75 -5.64 15.80
N ASP A 79 -22.73 -5.31 16.64
CA ASP A 79 -23.99 -6.04 16.77
C ASP A 79 -25.17 -5.22 16.21
N GLU A 80 -25.96 -5.80 15.31
CA GLU A 80 -27.03 -5.11 14.59
C GLU A 80 -28.24 -4.74 15.48
N ASP A 81 -28.50 -5.54 16.51
CA ASP A 81 -29.55 -5.31 17.51
C ASP A 81 -29.18 -4.20 18.51
N GLN A 82 -27.95 -3.70 18.45
CA GLN A 82 -27.43 -2.68 19.37
C GLN A 82 -27.44 -1.26 18.77
N LEU A 83 -27.80 -1.07 17.50
CA LEU A 83 -27.86 0.25 16.86
C LEU A 83 -29.28 0.59 16.39
N THR A 84 -29.87 1.64 16.95
CA THR A 84 -31.14 2.22 16.49
C THR A 84 -30.92 3.62 15.93
N LEU A 85 -31.42 3.87 14.71
CA LEU A 85 -31.26 5.14 13.99
C LEU A 85 -32.64 5.72 13.66
N GLU A 86 -32.95 6.90 14.20
CA GLU A 86 -34.22 7.60 13.95
C GLU A 86 -33.93 9.05 13.55
N GLY A 87 -34.45 9.51 12.41
CA GLY A 87 -34.24 10.91 11.98
C GLY A 87 -32.78 11.29 11.66
N VAL A 88 -31.91 10.31 11.39
CA VAL A 88 -30.47 10.56 11.17
C VAL A 88 -30.18 10.93 9.71
N THR A 89 -29.43 12.02 9.50
CA THR A 89 -28.93 12.44 8.19
C THR A 89 -27.42 12.23 8.10
N TYR A 90 -26.93 11.71 6.97
CA TYR A 90 -25.50 11.46 6.75
C TYR A 90 -24.92 12.44 5.72
N GLN A 91 -23.80 13.06 6.08
CA GLN A 91 -22.98 13.88 5.18
C GLN A 91 -21.58 13.28 5.15
N LEU A 92 -21.40 12.25 4.34
CA LEU A 92 -20.12 11.54 4.27
C LEU A 92 -19.13 12.30 3.38
N GLY A 93 -17.95 12.56 3.92
CA GLY A 93 -16.80 13.01 3.13
C GLY A 93 -16.38 11.94 2.11
N PRO A 94 -15.69 12.33 1.02
CA PRO A 94 -15.25 11.38 0.02
C PRO A 94 -14.24 10.39 0.61
N PRO A 95 -14.21 9.14 0.11
CA PRO A 95 -13.21 8.18 0.51
C PRO A 95 -11.81 8.62 0.08
N GLY A 96 -10.80 8.07 0.76
CA GLY A 96 -9.40 8.27 0.43
C GLY A 96 -9.09 7.67 -0.93
N LYS A 97 -8.25 8.35 -1.71
CA LYS A 97 -7.71 7.77 -2.95
C LYS A 97 -6.65 6.73 -2.63
N GLY A 98 -6.58 5.67 -3.42
CA GLY A 98 -5.45 4.74 -3.34
C GLY A 98 -4.13 5.44 -3.70
N GLY A 99 -3.04 4.98 -3.08
CA GLY A 99 -1.69 5.46 -3.39
C GLY A 99 -1.23 5.03 -4.77
N VAL A 100 -0.10 5.56 -5.21
CA VAL A 100 0.48 5.31 -6.54
C VAL A 100 1.80 4.56 -6.42
N SER A 101 2.05 3.65 -7.34
CA SER A 101 3.32 2.96 -7.53
C SER A 101 3.52 2.68 -9.02
N TRP A 102 4.65 2.06 -9.38
CA TRP A 102 4.99 1.69 -10.74
C TRP A 102 5.49 0.25 -10.80
N ASP A 103 5.24 -0.45 -11.90
CA ASP A 103 5.98 -1.67 -12.19
C ASP A 103 7.33 -1.37 -12.86
N TRP A 104 8.14 -2.41 -13.09
CA TRP A 104 9.45 -2.27 -13.73
C TRP A 104 9.36 -1.72 -15.17
N SER A 105 8.20 -1.84 -15.82
CA SER A 105 7.94 -1.32 -17.16
C SER A 105 7.50 0.14 -17.18
N GLY A 106 7.34 0.75 -16.00
CA GLY A 106 6.91 2.13 -15.82
C GLY A 106 5.39 2.31 -15.88
N VAL A 107 4.61 1.22 -15.84
CA VAL A 107 3.14 1.31 -15.80
C VAL A 107 2.71 1.69 -14.38
N GLU A 108 1.88 2.73 -14.28
CA GLU A 108 1.30 3.16 -13.01
C GLU A 108 0.37 2.08 -12.45
N ILE A 109 0.65 1.65 -11.23
CA ILE A 109 -0.24 0.80 -10.42
C ILE A 109 -0.84 1.66 -9.33
N ARG A 110 -2.16 1.66 -9.23
CA ARG A 110 -2.88 2.40 -8.19
C ARG A 110 -3.49 1.47 -7.17
N GLY A 111 -3.34 1.83 -5.89
CA GLY A 111 -4.06 1.20 -4.80
C GLY A 111 -5.57 1.38 -4.95
N LYS A 112 -6.35 0.53 -4.30
CA LYS A 112 -7.81 0.72 -4.29
C LYS A 112 -8.17 1.99 -3.50
N ASP A 113 -9.19 2.70 -3.97
CA ASP A 113 -9.82 3.75 -3.18
C ASP A 113 -10.48 3.15 -1.92
N GLY A 114 -10.69 4.00 -0.92
CA GLY A 114 -11.55 3.71 0.21
C GLY A 114 -13.02 3.64 -0.19
N ASN A 115 -13.87 3.25 0.74
CA ASN A 115 -15.32 3.23 0.63
C ASN A 115 -15.92 4.38 1.43
N ALA A 116 -17.06 4.91 0.97
CA ALA A 116 -17.90 5.79 1.78
C ALA A 116 -19.18 5.04 2.15
N VAL A 117 -19.34 4.76 3.45
CA VAL A 117 -20.48 3.97 3.96
C VAL A 117 -21.12 4.66 5.15
N LYS A 118 -22.46 4.66 5.17
CA LYS A 118 -23.24 5.26 6.28
C LYS A 118 -23.03 4.46 7.55
N THR A 119 -23.10 3.15 7.43
CA THR A 119 -22.88 2.21 8.51
C THR A 119 -21.97 1.09 8.04
N LEU A 120 -21.08 0.62 8.93
CA LEU A 120 -20.22 -0.53 8.70
C LEU A 120 -20.33 -1.50 9.86
N ARG A 121 -20.73 -2.73 9.56
CA ARG A 121 -20.71 -3.82 10.52
C ARG A 121 -19.34 -4.49 10.49
N PHE A 122 -18.70 -4.67 11.64
CA PHE A 122 -17.50 -5.49 11.72
C PHE A 122 -17.87 -6.98 11.71
N PRO A 123 -17.07 -7.84 11.03
CA PRO A 123 -17.18 -9.27 11.19
C PRO A 123 -16.82 -9.67 12.63
N GLU A 124 -17.49 -10.71 13.15
CA GLU A 124 -17.18 -11.34 14.45
C GLU A 124 -15.79 -11.98 14.47
#